data_AF-A0A2E3N4P7-F1
#
_entry.id   AF-A0A2E3N4P7-F1
#
_cell.length_a   1.000
_cell.length_b   1.000
_cell.length_c   1.000
_cell.angle_alpha   90.00
_cell.angle_beta   90.00
_cell.angle_gamma   90.00
#
_symmetry.space_group_name_H-M   'P 1'
#
loop_
_entity.id
_entity.type
_entity.pdbx_description
1 polymer ?
#
loop_
_entity_poly.entity_id
_entity_poly.type
_entity_poly.pdbx_seq_one_letter_code
_entity_poly.pdbx_strand_id
1 'polypeptide(L)'
;MARPATIFATKKGGRKLGVLKADSKVTFIGMTEKAYKVRGTATHGQVLGWVSPRFLGSKDKDFVENLKKVYERQKVIRELVANHEVAIGMSIEEVSASLGKPTKTKVRQTVKGRTGVWEFIEYEEQDHYQAVRDPVTGRVFRQYSHTTKEETGKIVVEFENEVVAAIEESENNEGGKVRIVTPPLVFAW
;
A
#
# COMPACT_ATOMS: atom_id res chain seq x y z
N MET A 1 -20.24 20.75 -21.37
CA MET A 1 -21.51 20.06 -21.04
C MET A 1 -21.32 18.57 -21.20
N ALA A 2 -21.60 17.81 -20.16
CA ALA A 2 -21.51 16.35 -20.17
C ALA A 2 -22.74 15.76 -20.87
N ARG A 3 -22.53 14.84 -21.81
CA ARG A 3 -23.61 14.23 -22.61
C ARG A 3 -24.32 13.11 -21.84
N PRO A 4 -25.56 12.74 -22.20
CA PRO A 4 -26.23 11.58 -21.62
C PRO A 4 -25.39 10.32 -21.82
N ALA A 5 -25.21 9.53 -20.77
CA ALA A 5 -24.29 8.39 -20.76
C ALA A 5 -25.07 7.08 -20.51
N THR A 6 -24.90 6.10 -21.39
CA THR A 6 -25.49 4.77 -21.15
C THR A 6 -24.63 3.99 -20.16
N ILE A 7 -25.24 3.50 -19.08
CA ILE A 7 -24.60 2.61 -18.11
C ILE A 7 -24.82 1.15 -18.52
N PHE A 8 -23.75 0.37 -18.49
CA PHE A 8 -23.74 -1.07 -18.79
C PHE A 8 -23.41 -1.92 -17.56
N ALA A 9 -23.91 -3.16 -17.53
CA ALA A 9 -23.62 -4.10 -16.45
C ALA A 9 -22.14 -4.54 -16.43
N THR A 10 -21.48 -4.59 -17.58
CA THR A 10 -20.09 -5.08 -17.69
C THR A 10 -19.16 -4.05 -18.34
N LYS A 11 -17.86 -4.17 -18.06
CA LYS A 11 -16.79 -3.34 -18.63
C LYS A 11 -16.70 -3.39 -20.16
N LYS A 12 -17.19 -4.47 -20.79
CA LYS A 12 -17.22 -4.64 -22.26
C LYS A 12 -18.55 -4.17 -22.88
N GLY A 13 -19.48 -3.65 -22.08
CA GLY A 13 -20.84 -3.34 -22.50
C GLY A 13 -21.84 -4.44 -22.14
N GLY A 14 -22.82 -4.69 -23.02
CA GLY A 14 -23.86 -5.70 -22.83
C GLY A 14 -25.16 -5.11 -22.29
N ARG A 15 -25.75 -5.73 -21.26
CA ARG A 15 -27.04 -5.29 -20.71
C ARG A 15 -26.99 -3.82 -20.29
N LYS A 16 -27.85 -3.00 -20.90
CA LYS A 16 -28.10 -1.61 -20.53
C LYS A 16 -28.82 -1.57 -19.19
N LEU A 17 -28.21 -0.89 -18.22
CA LEU A 17 -28.79 -0.69 -16.89
C LEU A 17 -29.56 0.62 -16.78
N GLY A 18 -29.25 1.59 -17.66
CA GLY A 18 -29.94 2.87 -17.70
C GLY A 18 -29.18 3.92 -18.48
N VAL A 19 -29.73 5.13 -18.51
CA VAL A 19 -29.07 6.32 -19.06
C VAL A 19 -28.95 7.36 -17.96
N LEU A 20 -27.74 7.85 -17.73
CA LEU A 20 -27.48 9.00 -16.89
C LEU A 20 -27.90 10.27 -17.61
N LYS A 21 -28.56 11.18 -16.89
CA LYS A 21 -28.91 12.49 -17.42
C LYS A 21 -27.62 13.29 -17.70
N ALA A 22 -27.67 14.14 -18.73
CA ALA A 22 -26.61 15.12 -18.99
C ALA A 22 -26.36 15.97 -17.73
N ASP A 23 -25.08 16.32 -17.51
CA ASP A 23 -24.61 17.13 -16.37
C ASP A 23 -24.99 16.61 -14.97
N SER A 24 -25.38 15.33 -14.85
CA SER A 24 -25.63 14.69 -13.55
C SER A 24 -24.33 14.35 -12.84
N LYS A 25 -24.29 14.60 -11.52
CA LYS A 25 -23.17 14.18 -10.68
C LYS A 25 -23.21 12.67 -10.49
N VAL A 26 -22.06 12.02 -10.66
CA VAL A 26 -21.88 10.59 -10.42
C VAL A 26 -20.73 10.36 -9.45
N THR A 27 -20.86 9.34 -8.63
CA THR A 27 -19.78 8.87 -7.76
C THR A 27 -18.92 7.91 -8.56
N PHE A 28 -17.65 8.21 -8.72
CA PHE A 28 -16.69 7.30 -9.32
C PHE A 28 -16.35 6.17 -8.33
N ILE A 29 -16.31 4.93 -8.81
CA ILE A 29 -16.08 3.72 -7.99
C ILE A 29 -14.84 2.96 -8.45
N GLY A 30 -14.50 3.01 -9.73
CA GLY A 30 -13.31 2.34 -10.23
C GLY A 30 -13.18 2.48 -11.74
N MET A 31 -12.09 1.99 -12.30
CA MET A 31 -11.88 2.06 -13.75
C MET A 31 -11.14 0.88 -14.33
N THR A 32 -11.25 0.79 -15.64
CA THR A 32 -10.36 0.08 -16.54
C THR A 32 -9.86 1.08 -17.58
N GLU A 33 -8.92 0.68 -18.43
CA GLU A 33 -8.40 1.55 -19.50
C GLU A 33 -9.49 2.14 -20.41
N LYS A 34 -10.60 1.41 -20.61
CA LYS A 34 -11.64 1.76 -21.60
C LYS A 34 -13.02 2.06 -20.99
N ALA A 35 -13.23 1.79 -19.69
CA ALA A 35 -14.53 1.95 -19.05
C ALA A 35 -14.39 2.30 -17.57
N TYR A 36 -15.24 3.22 -17.09
CA TYR A 36 -15.30 3.68 -15.70
C TYR A 36 -16.55 3.15 -15.02
N LYS A 37 -16.37 2.59 -13.82
CA LYS A 37 -17.44 2.14 -12.95
C LYS A 37 -17.91 3.32 -12.12
N VAL A 38 -19.17 3.69 -12.27
CA VAL A 38 -19.78 4.82 -11.60
C VAL A 38 -21.08 4.40 -10.92
N ARG A 39 -21.45 5.13 -9.86
CA ARG A 39 -22.78 5.10 -9.26
C ARG A 39 -23.44 6.44 -9.52
N GLY A 40 -24.67 6.41 -10.00
CA GLY A 40 -25.43 7.61 -10.28
C GLY A 40 -26.93 7.31 -10.38
N THR A 41 -27.72 8.35 -10.63
CA THR A 41 -29.16 8.22 -10.78
C THR A 41 -29.52 8.21 -12.27
N ALA A 42 -30.02 7.07 -12.74
CA ALA A 42 -30.57 6.92 -14.09
C ALA A 42 -32.09 7.19 -14.08
N THR A 43 -32.70 7.11 -15.26
CA THR A 43 -34.15 7.33 -15.45
C THR A 43 -35.05 6.52 -14.53
N HIS A 44 -34.62 5.31 -14.12
CA HIS A 44 -35.41 4.38 -13.31
C HIS A 44 -34.90 4.22 -11.86
N GLY A 45 -33.97 5.06 -11.40
CA GLY A 45 -33.44 5.02 -10.04
C GLY A 45 -31.91 4.99 -9.95
N GLN A 46 -31.36 4.66 -8.78
CA GLN A 46 -29.92 4.54 -8.59
C GLN A 46 -29.37 3.32 -9.36
N VAL A 47 -28.28 3.54 -10.07
CA VAL A 47 -27.63 2.51 -10.89
C VAL A 47 -26.13 2.52 -10.63
N LEU A 48 -25.56 1.33 -10.55
CA LEU A 48 -24.12 1.09 -10.45
C LEU A 48 -23.68 0.27 -11.67
N GLY A 49 -22.76 0.81 -12.46
CA GLY A 49 -22.30 0.12 -13.66
C GLY A 49 -21.21 0.87 -14.41
N TRP A 50 -20.94 0.43 -15.64
CA TRP A 50 -19.82 0.87 -16.46
C TRP A 50 -20.26 1.89 -17.51
N VAL A 51 -19.49 2.96 -17.63
CA VAL A 51 -19.69 4.07 -18.57
C VAL A 51 -18.39 4.32 -19.31
N SER A 52 -18.48 4.69 -20.59
CA SER A 52 -17.30 5.12 -21.35
C SER A 52 -16.82 6.49 -20.85
N PRO A 53 -15.50 6.67 -20.61
CA PRO A 53 -14.92 7.92 -20.11
C PRO A 53 -15.30 9.16 -20.91
N ARG A 54 -15.55 8.98 -22.22
CA ARG A 54 -15.93 10.03 -23.17
C ARG A 54 -17.21 10.78 -22.80
N PHE A 55 -18.08 10.15 -22.01
CA PHE A 55 -19.35 10.74 -21.57
C PHE A 55 -19.26 11.37 -20.18
N LEU A 56 -18.12 11.25 -19.50
CA LEU A 56 -17.89 11.83 -18.19
C LEU A 56 -17.08 13.11 -18.37
N GLY A 57 -17.64 14.23 -17.91
CA GLY A 57 -16.92 15.49 -17.79
C GLY A 57 -16.53 15.70 -16.33
N SER A 58 -15.25 15.86 -16.05
CA SER A 58 -14.80 16.38 -14.76
C SER A 58 -14.71 17.90 -14.81
N LYS A 59 -14.95 18.57 -13.69
CA LYS A 59 -14.64 20.01 -13.53
C LYS A 59 -13.13 20.26 -13.52
N ASP A 60 -12.38 19.28 -13.03
CA ASP A 60 -10.93 19.23 -13.10
C ASP A 60 -10.49 18.64 -14.44
N LYS A 61 -9.71 19.41 -15.21
CA LYS A 61 -9.22 19.06 -16.55
C LYS A 61 -8.34 17.81 -16.51
N ASP A 62 -7.64 17.58 -15.39
CA ASP A 62 -6.65 16.53 -15.25
C ASP A 62 -7.16 15.33 -14.46
N PHE A 63 -8.43 15.35 -14.02
CA PHE A 63 -9.03 14.32 -13.17
C PHE A 63 -8.83 12.90 -13.72
N VAL A 64 -9.08 12.71 -15.02
CA VAL A 64 -8.92 11.40 -15.67
C VAL A 64 -7.46 10.95 -15.68
N GLU A 65 -6.55 11.88 -15.91
CA GLU A 65 -5.12 11.59 -15.94
C GLU A 65 -4.59 11.28 -14.53
N ASN A 66 -4.97 12.08 -13.53
CA ASN A 66 -4.64 11.88 -12.12
C ASN A 66 -5.17 10.54 -11.62
N LEU A 67 -6.39 10.17 -11.99
CA LEU A 67 -6.97 8.89 -11.60
C LEU A 67 -6.23 7.71 -12.24
N LYS A 68 -5.79 7.84 -13.50
CA LYS A 68 -4.89 6.87 -14.14
C LYS A 68 -3.58 6.72 -13.38
N LYS A 69 -2.93 7.82 -13.03
CA LYS A 69 -1.70 7.82 -12.21
C LYS A 69 -1.91 7.10 -10.89
N VAL A 70 -3.02 7.37 -10.18
CA VAL A 70 -3.35 6.66 -8.92
C VAL A 70 -3.51 5.16 -9.14
N TYR A 71 -4.20 4.73 -10.20
CA TYR A 71 -4.42 3.32 -10.45
C TYR A 71 -3.14 2.57 -10.84
N GLU A 72 -2.30 3.17 -11.69
CA GLU A 72 -1.00 2.62 -12.05
C GLU A 72 -0.11 2.48 -10.81
N ARG A 73 -0.04 3.53 -9.99
CA ARG A 73 0.61 3.51 -8.68
C ARG A 73 0.08 2.37 -7.80
N GLN A 74 -1.23 2.22 -7.68
CA GLN A 74 -1.85 1.15 -6.87
C GLN A 74 -1.54 -0.27 -7.35
N LYS A 75 -1.22 -0.47 -8.64
CA LYS A 75 -0.78 -1.80 -9.11
C LYS A 75 0.63 -2.09 -8.62
N VAL A 76 1.55 -1.14 -8.79
CA VAL A 76 2.94 -1.27 -8.36
C VAL A 76 3.00 -1.53 -6.85
N ILE A 77 2.20 -0.79 -6.07
CA ILE A 77 2.19 -0.95 -4.61
C ILE A 77 1.63 -2.30 -4.17
N ARG A 78 0.60 -2.81 -4.84
CA ARG A 78 0.09 -4.16 -4.55
C ARG A 78 1.13 -5.23 -4.83
N GLU A 79 1.96 -5.05 -5.85
CA GLU A 79 3.07 -5.95 -6.15
C GLU A 79 4.14 -5.87 -5.05
N LEU A 80 4.55 -4.66 -4.64
CA LEU A 80 5.51 -4.45 -3.55
C LEU A 80 5.04 -5.07 -2.23
N VAL A 81 3.78 -4.83 -1.86
CA VAL A 81 3.17 -5.42 -0.66
C VAL A 81 3.15 -6.94 -0.71
N ALA A 82 2.84 -7.52 -1.88
CA ALA A 82 2.83 -8.98 -2.04
C ALA A 82 4.24 -9.59 -1.93
N ASN A 83 5.28 -8.84 -2.28
CA ASN A 83 6.67 -9.27 -2.22
C ASN A 83 7.35 -8.87 -0.89
N HIS A 84 6.64 -8.24 0.05
CA HIS A 84 7.23 -7.68 1.28
C HIS A 84 8.37 -6.68 1.02
N GLU A 85 8.25 -5.90 -0.07
CA GLU A 85 9.22 -4.89 -0.46
C GLU A 85 8.75 -3.47 -0.09
N VAL A 86 9.69 -2.55 0.09
CA VAL A 86 9.42 -1.12 0.30
C VAL A 86 10.08 -0.27 -0.79
N ALA A 87 9.46 0.85 -1.11
CA ALA A 87 9.92 1.77 -2.14
C ALA A 87 9.78 3.23 -1.70
N ILE A 88 10.65 4.09 -2.24
CA ILE A 88 10.55 5.54 -2.07
C ILE A 88 9.23 6.01 -2.67
N GLY A 89 8.49 6.89 -1.99
CA GLY A 89 7.17 7.35 -2.43
C GLY A 89 5.96 6.54 -1.93
N MET A 90 6.19 5.45 -1.18
CA MET A 90 5.11 4.78 -0.44
C MET A 90 4.65 5.63 0.74
N SER A 91 3.37 5.52 1.11
CA SER A 91 2.85 6.13 2.34
C SER A 91 3.17 5.25 3.56
N ILE A 92 3.10 5.84 4.76
CA ILE A 92 3.24 5.11 6.04
C ILE A 92 2.32 3.87 6.09
N GLU A 93 1.08 4.00 5.62
CA GLU A 93 0.09 2.92 5.62
C GLU A 93 0.48 1.78 4.68
N GLU A 94 1.03 2.13 3.51
CA GLU A 94 1.47 1.15 2.52
C GLU A 94 2.74 0.41 2.97
N VAL A 95 3.66 1.11 3.63
CA VAL A 95 4.83 0.47 4.26
C VAL A 95 4.38 -0.49 5.35
N SER A 96 3.42 -0.09 6.20
CA SER A 96 2.90 -0.97 7.23
C SER A 96 2.14 -2.17 6.65
N ALA A 97 1.46 -2.01 5.52
CA ALA A 97 0.82 -3.12 4.82
C ALA A 97 1.85 -4.11 4.21
N SER A 98 3.02 -3.62 3.81
CA SER A 98 4.09 -4.43 3.21
C SER A 98 4.94 -5.17 4.26
N LEU A 99 5.52 -4.41 5.20
CA LEU A 99 6.49 -4.91 6.19
C LEU A 99 5.88 -5.21 7.56
N GLY A 100 4.60 -4.90 7.75
CA GLY A 100 3.91 -5.08 9.03
C GLY A 100 4.23 -3.97 10.04
N LYS A 101 4.35 -4.35 11.31
CA LYS A 101 4.59 -3.41 12.41
C LYS A 101 6.11 -3.20 12.58
N PRO A 102 6.59 -1.95 12.62
CA PRO A 102 8.01 -1.68 12.86
C PRO A 102 8.44 -2.10 14.27
N THR A 103 9.69 -2.53 14.39
CA THR A 103 10.33 -2.87 15.67
C THR A 103 10.58 -1.61 16.50
N LYS A 104 11.05 -0.53 15.86
CA LYS A 104 11.25 0.78 16.50
C LYS A 104 10.68 1.89 15.64
N THR A 105 10.13 2.92 16.28
CA THR A 105 9.60 4.11 15.60
C THR A 105 10.12 5.37 16.25
N LYS A 106 10.57 6.34 15.46
CA LYS A 106 10.87 7.71 15.87
C LYS A 106 10.03 8.66 15.03
N VAL A 107 9.44 9.66 15.66
CA VAL A 107 8.68 10.71 14.97
C VAL A 107 9.18 12.05 15.48
N ARG A 108 9.49 12.95 14.55
CA ARG A 108 9.90 14.32 14.86
C ARG A 108 8.96 15.27 14.11
N GLN A 109 8.34 16.17 14.87
CA GLN A 109 7.51 17.23 14.31
C GLN A 109 8.21 18.57 14.50
N THR A 110 8.29 19.34 13.43
CA THR A 110 8.88 20.69 13.44
C THR A 110 7.96 21.64 12.70
N VAL A 111 8.24 22.95 12.80
CA VAL A 111 7.52 23.99 12.03
C VAL A 111 7.59 23.74 10.51
N LYS A 112 8.66 23.07 10.04
CA LYS A 112 8.87 22.80 8.61
C LYS A 112 8.13 21.55 8.10
N GLY A 113 7.64 20.69 8.98
CA GLY A 113 7.00 19.43 8.61
C GLY A 113 7.24 18.30 9.61
N ARG A 114 6.74 17.12 9.24
CA ARG A 114 6.83 15.88 10.02
C ARG A 114 7.83 14.94 9.38
N THR A 115 8.84 14.53 10.14
CA THR A 115 9.74 13.44 9.76
C THR A 115 9.54 12.23 10.66
N GLY A 116 9.82 11.05 10.14
CA GLY A 116 9.72 9.79 10.87
C GLY A 116 10.81 8.83 10.46
N VAL A 117 11.19 7.94 11.36
CA VAL A 117 12.13 6.84 11.08
C VAL A 117 11.57 5.57 11.67
N TRP A 118 11.35 4.56 10.84
CA TRP A 118 10.94 3.23 11.26
C TRP A 118 12.06 2.24 11.04
N GLU A 119 12.34 1.42 12.05
CA GLU A 119 13.33 0.36 11.96
C GLU A 119 12.62 -0.98 12.08
N PHE A 120 12.82 -1.84 11.08
CA PHE A 120 12.39 -3.23 11.05
C PHE A 120 13.64 -4.06 11.27
N ILE A 121 13.70 -4.78 12.40
CA ILE A 121 14.86 -5.56 12.80
C ILE A 121 14.43 -7.01 12.93
N GLU A 122 15.12 -7.88 12.21
CA GLU A 122 14.97 -9.33 12.29
C GLU A 122 15.94 -9.87 13.34
N TYR A 123 15.43 -10.75 14.20
CA TYR A 123 16.23 -11.42 15.22
C TYR A 123 16.15 -12.93 15.01
N GLU A 124 17.30 -13.60 15.11
CA GLU A 124 17.37 -15.05 15.28
C GLU A 124 17.56 -15.36 16.76
N GLU A 125 16.68 -16.22 17.31
CA GLU A 125 16.78 -16.69 18.68
C GLU A 125 17.56 -18.01 18.72
N GLN A 126 18.63 -18.05 19.50
CA GLN A 126 19.43 -19.25 19.69
C GLN A 126 19.36 -19.72 21.14
N ASP A 127 18.84 -20.94 21.33
CA ASP A 127 18.75 -21.57 22.64
C ASP A 127 20.04 -22.30 23.00
N HIS A 128 20.62 -21.92 24.13
CA HIS A 128 21.80 -22.54 24.69
C HIS A 128 21.43 -23.56 25.77
N TYR A 129 22.09 -24.71 25.73
CA TYR A 129 21.91 -25.79 26.70
C TYR A 129 23.25 -26.14 27.34
N GLN A 130 23.22 -26.42 28.64
CA GLN A 130 24.37 -26.92 29.38
C GLN A 130 24.18 -28.40 29.73
N ALA A 131 25.27 -29.15 29.73
CA ALA A 131 25.28 -30.53 30.19
C ALA A 131 25.41 -30.55 31.71
N VAL A 132 24.37 -31.02 32.40
CA VAL A 132 24.36 -31.10 33.86
C VAL A 132 24.40 -32.56 34.26
N ARG A 133 25.26 -32.86 35.24
CA ARG A 133 25.41 -34.18 35.81
C ARG A 133 24.56 -34.29 37.07
N ASP A 134 23.68 -35.27 37.09
CA ASP A 134 22.93 -35.63 38.30
C ASP A 134 23.91 -36.10 39.39
N PRO A 135 23.96 -35.45 40.56
CA PRO A 135 24.89 -35.79 41.63
C PRO A 135 24.59 -37.15 42.28
N VAL A 136 23.35 -37.66 42.18
CA VAL A 136 22.91 -38.92 42.79
C VAL A 136 23.05 -40.08 41.80
N THR A 137 22.57 -39.91 40.56
CA THR A 137 22.57 -41.00 39.57
C THR A 137 23.77 -40.98 38.62
N GLY A 138 24.55 -39.90 38.62
CA GLY A 138 25.72 -39.72 37.75
C GLY A 138 25.39 -39.49 36.27
N ARG A 139 24.10 -39.51 35.89
CA ARG A 139 23.62 -39.34 34.51
C ARG A 139 23.79 -37.91 34.05
N VAL A 140 24.17 -37.72 32.79
CA VAL A 140 24.28 -36.39 32.17
C VAL A 140 23.03 -36.12 31.34
N PHE A 141 22.41 -34.98 31.55
CA PHE A 141 21.26 -34.52 30.76
C PHE A 141 21.44 -33.07 30.32
N ARG A 142 20.78 -32.71 29.22
CA ARG A 142 20.76 -31.32 28.72
C ARG A 142 19.77 -30.52 29.56
N GLN A 143 20.26 -29.44 30.16
CA GLN A 143 19.43 -28.45 30.83
C GLN A 143 19.48 -27.15 30.02
N TYR A 144 18.31 -26.56 29.77
CA TYR A 144 18.21 -25.23 29.17
C TYR A 144 18.97 -24.21 30.04
N SER A 145 19.74 -23.33 29.38
CA SER A 145 20.52 -22.29 30.04
C SER A 145 19.91 -20.91 29.81
N HIS A 146 19.94 -20.44 28.56
CA HIS A 146 19.44 -19.12 28.16
C HIS A 146 19.23 -19.07 26.64
N THR A 147 18.47 -18.08 26.18
CA THR A 147 18.29 -17.75 24.76
C THR A 147 19.03 -16.46 24.47
N THR A 148 19.81 -16.44 23.40
CA THR A 148 20.43 -15.23 22.83
C THR A 148 19.61 -14.77 21.64
N LYS A 149 19.44 -13.45 21.48
CA LYS A 149 18.83 -12.87 20.28
C LYS A 149 19.92 -12.13 19.50
N GLU A 150 20.17 -12.57 18.29
CA GLU A 150 21.13 -11.93 17.39
C GLU A 150 20.36 -11.17 16.31
N GLU A 151 20.72 -9.91 16.05
CA GLU A 151 20.16 -9.14 14.94
C GLU A 151 20.70 -9.75 13.64
N THR A 152 19.83 -10.28 12.77
CA THR A 152 20.23 -10.93 11.51
C THR A 152 20.00 -10.05 10.28
N GLY A 153 19.19 -9.01 10.41
CA GLY A 153 18.86 -8.10 9.33
C GLY A 153 18.14 -6.87 9.84
N LYS A 154 18.33 -5.74 9.16
CA LYS A 154 17.67 -4.48 9.52
C LYS A 154 17.35 -3.63 8.30
N ILE A 155 16.12 -3.11 8.28
CA ILE A 155 15.63 -2.14 7.30
C ILE A 155 15.22 -0.87 8.04
N VAL A 156 15.79 0.26 7.63
CA VAL A 156 15.46 1.59 8.12
C VAL A 156 14.71 2.34 7.03
N VAL A 157 13.51 2.82 7.35
CA VAL A 157 12.66 3.59 6.45
C VAL A 157 12.49 4.98 7.01
N GLU A 158 12.94 5.99 6.28
CA GLU A 158 12.78 7.39 6.64
C GLU A 158 11.59 7.99 5.90
N PHE A 159 10.79 8.75 6.64
CA PHE A 159 9.60 9.43 6.15
C PHE A 159 9.78 10.93 6.22
N GLU A 160 9.34 11.60 5.16
CA GLU A 160 9.13 13.04 5.12
C GLU A 160 7.69 13.30 4.69
N ASN A 161 6.94 14.06 5.50
CA ASN A 161 5.53 14.36 5.28
C ASN A 161 4.67 13.11 4.98
N GLU A 162 4.91 12.04 5.76
CA GLU A 162 4.18 10.77 5.70
C GLU A 162 4.43 9.91 4.44
N VAL A 163 5.46 10.26 3.68
CA VAL A 163 5.91 9.52 2.48
C VAL A 163 7.36 9.05 2.69
N VAL A 164 7.68 7.85 2.21
CA VAL A 164 9.05 7.32 2.26
C VAL A 164 9.97 8.20 1.43
N ALA A 165 10.99 8.75 2.08
CA ALA A 165 12.02 9.59 1.48
C ALA A 165 13.34 8.82 1.29
N ALA A 166 13.70 7.94 2.23
CA ALA A 166 14.91 7.14 2.16
C ALA A 166 14.69 5.74 2.74
N ILE A 167 15.48 4.79 2.25
CA ILE A 167 15.51 3.39 2.70
C ILE A 167 16.98 3.01 2.86
N GLU A 168 17.32 2.43 4.01
CA GLU A 168 18.63 1.87 4.30
C GLU A 168 18.45 0.40 4.72
N GLU A 169 19.21 -0.49 4.10
CA GLU A 169 19.20 -1.92 4.38
C GLU A 169 20.58 -2.33 4.89
N SER A 170 20.64 -3.04 6.01
CA SER A 170 21.88 -3.52 6.61
C SER A 170 21.79 -5.02 6.95
N GLU A 171 22.92 -5.70 6.71
CA GLU A 171 23.19 -7.14 6.91
C GLU A 171 22.34 -8.13 6.09
N ASN A 172 23.05 -9.05 5.43
CA ASN A 172 22.66 -10.25 4.66
C ASN A 172 21.49 -10.18 3.65
N ASN A 173 20.80 -9.04 3.54
CA ASN A 173 19.89 -8.76 2.44
C ASN A 173 20.74 -8.35 1.24
N GLU A 174 20.88 -9.25 0.26
CA GLU A 174 21.51 -8.98 -1.02
C GLU A 174 20.96 -7.66 -1.59
N GLY A 175 21.78 -6.60 -1.52
CA GLY A 175 21.37 -5.20 -1.74
C GLY A 175 20.29 -5.04 -2.80
N GLY A 176 19.05 -4.88 -2.32
CA GLY A 176 17.88 -4.78 -3.16
C GLY A 176 17.95 -3.52 -4.01
N LYS A 177 17.56 -3.61 -5.29
CA LYS A 177 17.41 -2.43 -6.14
C LYS A 177 16.33 -1.53 -5.53
N VAL A 178 16.73 -0.40 -4.95
CA VAL A 178 15.80 0.62 -4.44
C VAL A 178 14.85 1.06 -5.56
N ARG A 179 13.56 0.78 -5.39
CA ARG A 179 12.51 1.19 -6.34
C ARG A 179 11.95 2.55 -5.91
N ILE A 180 11.65 3.40 -6.90
CA ILE A 180 10.98 4.69 -6.70
C ILE A 180 9.58 4.59 -7.28
N VAL A 181 8.58 4.89 -6.45
CA VAL A 181 7.17 4.93 -6.81
C VAL A 181 6.69 6.38 -6.73
N THR A 182 5.73 6.76 -7.57
CA THR A 182 5.12 8.09 -7.50
C THR A 182 4.46 8.27 -6.11
N PRO A 183 4.67 9.41 -5.41
CA PRO A 183 3.97 9.70 -4.16
C PRO A 183 2.44 9.66 -4.29
N PRO A 184 1.69 9.44 -3.19
CA PRO A 184 0.23 9.45 -3.22
C PRO A 184 -0.29 10.82 -3.66
N LEU A 185 -1.26 10.82 -4.57
CA LEU A 185 -1.91 12.05 -5.05
C LEU A 185 -2.98 12.50 -4.05
N VAL A 186 -2.88 13.75 -3.60
CA VAL A 186 -3.87 14.39 -2.74
C VAL A 186 -4.95 15.04 -3.62
N PHE A 187 -6.20 14.59 -3.51
CA PHE A 187 -7.33 15.20 -4.20
C PHE A 187 -7.97 16.28 -3.32
N ALA A 188 -7.94 17.54 -3.76
CA ALA A 188 -8.78 18.60 -3.23
C ALA A 188 -10.10 18.61 -4.02
N TRP A 189 -11.24 18.59 -3.32
CA TRP A 189 -12.59 18.52 -3.92
C TRP A 189 -13.29 19.89 -3.91
#